data_AF-A0A2D4L604-F1
#
_entry.id   AF-A0A2D4L604-F1
#
_cell.length_a   1.000
_cell.length_b   1.000
_cell.length_c   1.000
_cell.angle_alpha   90.00
_cell.angle_beta   90.00
_cell.angle_gamma   90.00
#
_symmetry.space_group_name_H-M   'P 1'
#
loop_
_entity.id
_entity.type
_entity.pdbx_description
1 polymer ?
#
loop_
_entity_poly.entity_id
_entity_poly.type
_entity_poly.pdbx_seq_one_letter_code
_entity_poly.pdbx_strand_id
1 'polypeptide(L)'
;STWGETEAYFADLIMKKYFVPLDVTYCITNEAGASIYSVSPEACKEMPDLDPNLRSAVSIARRVQDPLAELVKIEPKHIGIGMYQHDVSQTLLKATLGSVVEECVSFVGVDINICSETLLRHIAGLNANRAKNIIEWRQKNGPFINREQLKDVKGLGPKSFQQCAGFIRINQEYIRSFCSQQSELAAGSHKAVTNEKQCKKKTKAAANIIRQPNPLDQTC
;
A
#
# COMPACT_ATOMS: atom_id res chain seq x y z
N SER A 1 -29.87 8.55 -12.32
CA SER A 1 -30.40 9.89 -12.60
C SER A 1 -29.50 11.00 -12.04
N THR A 2 -28.82 10.84 -10.91
CA THR A 2 -28.01 11.89 -10.24
C THR A 2 -26.58 12.11 -10.77
N TRP A 3 -26.01 11.15 -11.52
CA TRP A 3 -24.63 11.25 -12.03
C TRP A 3 -24.44 12.37 -13.07
N GLY A 4 -25.35 12.46 -14.04
CA GLY A 4 -25.28 13.48 -15.08
C GLY A 4 -25.52 14.90 -14.54
N GLU A 5 -26.31 15.03 -13.47
CA GLU A 5 -26.57 16.32 -12.82
C GLU A 5 -25.32 16.83 -12.08
N THR A 6 -24.67 15.96 -11.32
CA THR A 6 -23.42 16.29 -10.61
C THR A 6 -22.31 16.64 -11.61
N GLU A 7 -22.18 15.85 -12.68
CA GLU A 7 -21.20 16.12 -13.74
C GLU A 7 -21.43 17.49 -14.40
N ALA A 8 -22.67 17.75 -14.85
CA ALA A 8 -23.00 18.99 -15.52
C ALA A 8 -22.75 20.21 -14.62
N TYR A 9 -23.03 20.09 -13.32
CA TYR A 9 -22.77 21.14 -12.35
C TYR A 9 -21.28 21.45 -12.21
N PHE A 10 -20.41 20.44 -12.05
CA PHE A 10 -18.97 20.66 -11.95
C PHE A 10 -18.36 21.15 -13.26
N ALA A 11 -18.83 20.65 -14.41
CA ALA A 11 -18.38 21.13 -15.71
C ALA A 11 -18.69 22.63 -15.90
N ASP A 12 -19.89 23.08 -15.53
CA ASP A 12 -20.27 24.49 -15.57
C ASP A 12 -19.40 25.38 -14.67
N LEU A 13 -19.10 24.94 -13.44
CA LEU A 13 -18.22 25.67 -12.53
C LEU A 13 -16.78 25.81 -13.07
N ILE A 14 -16.25 24.74 -13.68
CA ILE A 14 -14.93 24.76 -14.31
C ILE A 14 -14.93 25.72 -15.50
N MET A 15 -15.95 25.67 -16.37
CA MET A 15 -16.08 26.59 -17.50
C MET A 15 -16.18 28.06 -17.07
N LYS A 16 -16.88 28.32 -15.96
CA LYS A 16 -17.02 29.65 -15.36
C LYS A 16 -15.76 30.13 -14.61
N LYS A 17 -14.66 29.35 -14.63
CA LYS A 17 -13.36 29.70 -14.04
C LYS A 17 -13.40 29.97 -12.53
N TYR A 18 -14.32 29.32 -11.81
CA TYR A 18 -14.44 29.47 -10.34
C TYR A 18 -13.19 29.02 -9.57
N PHE A 19 -12.36 28.15 -10.15
CA PHE A 19 -11.21 27.55 -9.49
C PHE A 19 -9.87 28.23 -9.78
N VAL A 20 -9.84 29.33 -10.56
CA VAL A 20 -8.60 30.07 -10.87
C VAL A 20 -7.94 30.56 -9.58
N PRO A 21 -6.60 30.42 -9.42
CA PRO A 21 -5.59 30.07 -10.45
C PRO A 21 -5.33 28.56 -10.64
N LEU A 22 -6.10 27.68 -10.01
CA LEU A 22 -5.92 26.23 -10.14
C LEU A 22 -6.46 25.76 -11.49
N ASP A 23 -5.67 24.92 -12.17
CA ASP A 23 -6.12 24.18 -13.35
C ASP A 23 -6.86 22.93 -12.86
N VAL A 24 -8.17 22.88 -13.12
CA VAL A 24 -9.07 21.85 -12.58
C VAL A 24 -9.77 21.13 -13.72
N THR A 25 -9.68 19.80 -13.68
CA THR A 25 -10.41 18.88 -14.56
C THR A 25 -11.21 17.90 -13.72
N TYR A 26 -12.25 17.31 -14.30
CA TYR A 26 -13.03 16.26 -13.67
C TYR A 26 -12.79 14.91 -14.35
N CYS A 27 -12.95 13.84 -13.60
CA CYS A 27 -12.95 12.48 -14.12
C CYS A 27 -14.13 11.71 -13.53
N ILE A 28 -14.69 10.81 -14.33
CA ILE A 28 -15.74 9.89 -13.88
C ILE A 28 -15.06 8.60 -13.44
N THR A 29 -15.40 8.09 -12.26
CA THR A 29 -14.85 6.85 -11.72
C THR A 29 -15.95 5.97 -11.14
N ASN A 30 -15.66 4.68 -10.99
CA ASN A 30 -16.59 3.72 -10.43
C ASN A 30 -16.67 3.89 -8.89
N GLU A 31 -17.87 4.09 -8.35
CA GLU A 31 -18.12 4.14 -6.90
C GLU A 31 -18.44 2.79 -6.27
N ALA A 32 -18.59 1.73 -7.07
CA ALA A 32 -19.07 0.44 -6.59
C ALA A 32 -18.22 -0.05 -5.40
N GLY A 33 -18.90 -0.45 -4.33
CA GLY A 33 -18.28 -0.92 -3.10
C GLY A 33 -17.61 0.17 -2.24
N ALA A 34 -17.63 1.46 -2.60
CA ALA A 34 -17.07 2.53 -1.77
C ALA A 34 -17.80 2.69 -0.44
N SER A 35 -19.14 2.57 -0.46
CA SER A 35 -19.98 2.56 0.74
C SER A 35 -19.77 1.33 1.62
N ILE A 36 -19.40 0.19 1.02
CA ILE A 36 -19.05 -1.02 1.76
C ILE A 36 -17.67 -0.89 2.39
N TYR A 37 -16.70 -0.32 1.66
CA TYR A 37 -15.38 -0.04 2.20
C TYR A 37 -15.46 0.93 3.38
N SER A 38 -16.26 2.00 3.32
CA SER A 38 -16.26 3.04 4.37
C SER A 38 -16.64 2.55 5.77
N VAL A 39 -17.42 1.46 5.85
CA VAL A 39 -17.82 0.79 7.09
C VAL A 39 -16.97 -0.45 7.42
N SER A 40 -15.96 -0.76 6.59
CA SER A 40 -15.07 -1.90 6.81
C SER A 40 -14.12 -1.67 7.99
N PRO A 41 -13.68 -2.74 8.67
CA PRO A 41 -12.64 -2.66 9.70
C PRO A 41 -11.34 -2.01 9.20
N GLU A 42 -11.00 -2.22 7.93
CA GLU A 42 -9.83 -1.64 7.26
C GLU A 42 -9.97 -0.12 7.15
N ALA A 43 -11.10 0.39 6.69
CA ALA A 43 -11.33 1.84 6.60
C ALA A 43 -11.36 2.50 7.98
N CYS A 44 -11.94 1.84 8.99
CA CYS A 44 -11.90 2.29 10.38
C CYS A 44 -10.46 2.38 10.93
N LYS A 45 -9.57 1.47 10.52
CA LYS A 45 -8.15 1.51 10.93
C LYS A 45 -7.37 2.59 10.19
N GLU A 46 -7.64 2.78 8.90
CA GLU A 46 -6.95 3.79 8.09
C GLU A 46 -7.38 5.22 8.45
N MET A 47 -8.66 5.43 8.76
CA MET A 47 -9.27 6.75 8.95
C MET A 47 -10.25 6.74 10.14
N PRO A 48 -9.78 6.51 11.38
CA PRO A 48 -10.66 6.34 12.55
C PRO A 48 -11.57 7.54 12.82
N ASP A 49 -11.06 8.75 12.61
CA ASP A 49 -11.75 10.00 12.97
C ASP A 49 -12.71 10.53 11.89
N LEU A 50 -12.79 9.87 10.73
CA LEU A 50 -13.65 10.30 9.62
C LEU A 50 -15.01 9.60 9.65
N ASP A 51 -16.07 10.34 9.28
CA ASP A 51 -17.40 9.78 9.03
C ASP A 51 -17.41 8.83 7.81
N PRO A 52 -18.25 7.78 7.80
CA PRO A 52 -18.35 6.86 6.66
C PRO A 52 -18.59 7.54 5.30
N ASN A 53 -19.33 8.65 5.23
CA ASN A 53 -19.53 9.37 3.96
C ASN A 53 -18.22 9.97 3.45
N LEU A 54 -17.44 10.57 4.34
CA LEU A 54 -16.12 11.12 4.00
C LEU A 54 -15.14 10.01 3.63
N ARG A 55 -15.15 8.88 4.34
CA ARG A 55 -14.32 7.71 3.97
C ARG A 55 -14.67 7.17 2.59
N SER A 56 -15.96 7.14 2.23
CA SER A 56 -16.41 6.75 0.89
C SER A 56 -15.86 7.70 -0.17
N ALA A 57 -15.97 9.02 0.04
CA ALA A 57 -15.41 10.01 -0.87
C ALA A 57 -13.88 9.90 -1.02
N VAL A 58 -13.16 9.65 0.08
CA VAL A 58 -11.71 9.40 0.06
C VAL A 58 -11.38 8.15 -0.77
N SER A 59 -12.15 7.07 -0.62
CA SER A 59 -11.98 5.86 -1.44
C SER A 59 -12.14 6.16 -2.93
N ILE A 60 -13.19 6.89 -3.31
CA ILE A 60 -13.44 7.29 -4.69
C ILE A 60 -12.26 8.10 -5.25
N ALA A 61 -11.76 9.08 -4.49
CA ALA A 61 -10.61 9.89 -4.89
C ALA A 61 -9.32 9.05 -5.05
N ARG A 62 -9.07 8.09 -4.14
CA ARG A 62 -7.91 7.20 -4.21
C ARG A 62 -7.94 6.27 -5.41
N ARG A 63 -9.12 5.83 -5.87
CA ARG A 63 -9.26 5.00 -7.09
C ARG A 63 -8.77 5.71 -8.34
N VAL A 64 -8.89 7.03 -8.39
CA VAL A 64 -8.38 7.83 -9.53
C VAL A 64 -6.86 7.85 -9.52
N GLN A 65 -6.24 7.86 -8.34
CA GLN A 65 -4.78 7.89 -8.19
C GLN A 65 -4.15 6.51 -8.38
N ASP A 66 -4.69 5.49 -7.72
CA ASP A 66 -4.24 4.10 -7.79
C ASP A 66 -5.47 3.18 -7.66
N PRO A 67 -6.10 2.81 -8.79
CA PRO A 67 -7.28 1.96 -8.76
C PRO A 67 -6.95 0.57 -8.20
N LEU A 68 -5.74 0.05 -8.45
CA LEU A 68 -5.36 -1.28 -8.01
C LEU A 68 -5.26 -1.34 -6.49
N ALA A 69 -4.51 -0.43 -5.87
CA ALA A 69 -4.32 -0.42 -4.42
C ALA A 69 -5.62 -0.18 -3.63
N GLU A 70 -6.62 0.45 -4.25
CA GLU A 70 -7.90 0.75 -3.61
C GLU A 70 -8.95 -0.33 -3.87
N LEU A 71 -9.08 -0.86 -5.09
CA LEU A 71 -10.08 -1.89 -5.41
C LEU A 71 -9.83 -3.22 -4.71
N VAL A 72 -8.56 -3.56 -4.42
CA VAL A 72 -8.22 -4.77 -3.64
C VAL A 72 -8.74 -4.75 -2.20
N LYS A 73 -9.12 -3.58 -1.68
CA LYS A 73 -9.69 -3.45 -0.32
C LYS A 73 -11.17 -3.83 -0.28
N ILE A 74 -11.81 -4.03 -1.42
CA ILE A 74 -13.25 -4.28 -1.54
C ILE A 74 -13.45 -5.76 -1.85
N GLU A 75 -14.41 -6.39 -1.16
CA GLU A 75 -14.73 -7.78 -1.47
C GLU A 75 -15.28 -7.92 -2.90
N PRO A 76 -14.89 -8.99 -3.65
CA PRO A 76 -15.31 -9.23 -5.03
C PRO A 76 -16.82 -9.07 -5.30
N LYS A 77 -17.66 -9.51 -4.37
CA LYS A 77 -19.13 -9.46 -4.49
C LYS A 77 -19.71 -8.05 -4.51
N HIS A 78 -18.93 -7.03 -4.13
CA HIS A 78 -19.37 -5.63 -4.03
C HIS A 78 -18.76 -4.72 -5.11
N ILE A 79 -17.90 -5.26 -5.98
CA ILE A 79 -17.23 -4.47 -7.05
C ILE A 79 -18.21 -4.14 -8.19
N GLY A 80 -19.33 -4.86 -8.31
CA GLY A 80 -20.35 -4.54 -9.31
C GLY A 80 -19.94 -4.96 -10.72
N ILE A 81 -19.49 -6.21 -10.88
CA ILE A 81 -18.89 -6.70 -12.14
C ILE A 81 -19.90 -7.03 -13.26
N GLY A 82 -21.20 -7.03 -12.95
CA GLY A 82 -22.24 -7.29 -13.94
C GLY A 82 -23.59 -7.66 -13.33
N MET A 83 -24.61 -7.74 -14.18
CA MET A 83 -26.01 -7.96 -13.78
C MET A 83 -26.21 -9.27 -13.01
N TYR A 84 -25.52 -10.34 -13.43
CA TYR A 84 -25.68 -11.69 -12.86
C TYR A 84 -24.69 -12.02 -11.73
N GLN A 85 -24.00 -11.01 -11.16
CA GLN A 85 -22.97 -11.26 -10.13
C GLN A 85 -23.50 -11.95 -8.87
N HIS A 86 -24.80 -11.78 -8.58
CA HIS A 86 -25.47 -12.42 -7.45
C HIS A 86 -26.03 -13.81 -7.78
N ASP A 87 -26.16 -14.12 -9.06
CA ASP A 87 -26.72 -15.39 -9.56
C ASP A 87 -25.65 -16.47 -9.75
N VAL A 88 -24.37 -16.10 -9.64
CA VAL A 88 -23.23 -17.02 -9.68
C VAL A 88 -22.81 -17.47 -8.29
N SER A 89 -22.14 -18.63 -8.24
CA SER A 89 -21.52 -19.14 -7.01
C SER A 89 -20.51 -18.14 -6.45
N GLN A 90 -20.80 -17.61 -5.26
CA GLN A 90 -19.95 -16.59 -4.61
C GLN A 90 -18.54 -17.11 -4.28
N THR A 91 -18.41 -18.42 -4.01
CA THR A 91 -17.11 -19.07 -3.79
C THR A 91 -16.28 -19.08 -5.06
N LEU A 92 -16.89 -19.45 -6.19
CA LEU A 92 -16.21 -19.46 -7.48
C LEU A 92 -15.84 -18.03 -7.89
N LEU A 93 -16.77 -17.08 -7.76
CA LEU A 93 -16.54 -15.68 -8.06
C LEU A 93 -15.37 -15.10 -7.27
N LYS A 94 -15.32 -15.37 -5.95
CA LYS A 94 -14.23 -14.92 -5.09
C LYS A 94 -12.90 -15.54 -5.49
N ALA A 95 -12.87 -16.82 -5.82
CA ALA A 95 -11.65 -17.50 -6.25
C ALA A 95 -11.13 -16.95 -7.59
N THR A 96 -12.00 -16.81 -8.59
CA THR A 96 -11.64 -16.28 -9.91
C THR A 96 -11.15 -14.84 -9.81
N LEU A 97 -11.89 -13.96 -9.12
CA LEU A 97 -11.46 -12.57 -8.99
C LEU A 97 -10.19 -12.44 -8.13
N GLY A 98 -10.03 -13.31 -7.13
CA GLY A 98 -8.78 -13.42 -6.37
C GLY A 98 -7.57 -13.72 -7.27
N SER A 99 -7.71 -14.68 -8.20
CA SER A 99 -6.65 -15.01 -9.18
C SER A 99 -6.33 -13.82 -10.08
N VAL A 100 -7.35 -13.15 -10.63
CA VAL A 100 -7.16 -11.98 -11.50
C VAL A 100 -6.46 -10.85 -10.75
N VAL A 101 -6.86 -10.60 -9.50
CA VAL A 101 -6.20 -9.59 -8.65
C VAL A 101 -4.74 -9.98 -8.39
N GLU A 102 -4.46 -11.23 -8.04
CA GLU A 102 -3.08 -11.71 -7.82
C GLU A 102 -2.22 -11.57 -9.09
N GLU A 103 -2.78 -11.88 -10.26
CA GLU A 103 -2.12 -11.71 -11.56
C GLU A 103 -1.85 -10.23 -11.87
N CYS A 104 -2.83 -9.34 -11.67
CA CYS A 104 -2.64 -7.90 -11.88
C CYS A 104 -1.59 -7.30 -10.93
N VAL A 105 -1.65 -7.66 -9.65
CA VAL A 105 -0.68 -7.19 -8.64
C VAL A 105 0.72 -7.70 -8.93
N SER A 106 0.83 -8.97 -9.34
CA SER A 106 2.12 -9.57 -9.71
C SER A 106 2.67 -8.95 -11.00
N PHE A 107 1.82 -8.66 -11.99
CA PHE A 107 2.23 -8.03 -13.24
C PHE A 107 2.73 -6.60 -13.06
N VAL A 108 2.00 -5.78 -12.29
CA VAL A 108 2.44 -4.42 -11.98
C VAL A 108 3.66 -4.47 -11.07
N GLY A 109 3.64 -5.33 -10.05
CA GLY A 109 4.60 -5.38 -8.97
C GLY A 109 4.37 -4.29 -7.93
N VAL A 110 4.95 -4.40 -6.74
CA VAL A 110 4.69 -3.45 -5.65
C VAL A 110 5.95 -2.98 -4.95
N ASP A 111 5.96 -1.73 -4.51
CA ASP A 111 7.03 -1.22 -3.65
C ASP A 111 6.81 -1.65 -2.20
N ILE A 112 7.68 -2.50 -1.66
CA ILE A 112 7.55 -3.02 -0.29
C ILE A 112 7.66 -1.96 0.81
N ASN A 113 8.31 -0.83 0.53
CA ASN A 113 8.50 0.23 1.50
C ASN A 113 7.27 1.15 1.63
N ILE A 114 6.37 1.14 0.65
CA ILE A 114 5.22 2.05 0.57
C ILE A 114 3.90 1.26 0.63
N CYS A 115 3.89 0.04 0.10
CA CYS A 115 2.72 -0.82 -0.03
C CYS A 115 1.98 -1.07 1.31
N SER A 116 0.66 -1.21 1.20
CA SER A 116 -0.24 -1.52 2.30
C SER A 116 -0.29 -3.02 2.61
N GLU A 117 -0.75 -3.38 3.82
CA GLU A 117 -0.89 -4.78 4.20
C GLU A 117 -1.81 -5.53 3.25
N THR A 118 -2.94 -4.92 2.86
CA THR A 118 -3.92 -5.52 1.98
C THR A 118 -3.31 -5.88 0.64
N LEU A 119 -2.55 -4.95 0.03
CA LEU A 119 -1.94 -5.17 -1.27
C LEU A 119 -0.83 -6.25 -1.21
N LEU A 120 -0.04 -6.31 -0.13
CA LEU A 120 0.95 -7.38 0.08
C LEU A 120 0.33 -8.78 0.15
N ARG A 121 -0.91 -8.92 0.63
CA ARG A 121 -1.59 -10.23 0.74
C ARG A 121 -1.92 -10.85 -0.61
N HIS A 122 -1.95 -10.05 -1.67
CA HIS A 122 -2.28 -10.47 -3.02
C HIS A 122 -1.06 -10.77 -3.90
N ILE A 123 0.15 -10.77 -3.32
CA ILE A 123 1.36 -11.18 -4.05
C ILE A 123 1.54 -12.69 -3.95
N ALA A 124 1.93 -13.30 -5.06
CA ALA A 124 2.27 -14.71 -5.11
C ALA A 124 3.28 -15.10 -4.00
N GLY A 125 2.92 -16.11 -3.21
CA GLY A 125 3.74 -16.59 -2.10
C GLY A 125 3.61 -15.79 -0.79
N LEU A 126 2.81 -14.73 -0.74
CA LEU A 126 2.46 -14.01 0.49
C LEU A 126 1.06 -14.39 0.99
N ASN A 127 0.80 -14.11 2.27
CA ASN A 127 -0.50 -14.30 2.91
C ASN A 127 -0.68 -13.24 4.00
N ALA A 128 -1.84 -13.19 4.64
CA ALA A 128 -2.15 -12.24 5.73
C ALA A 128 -1.05 -12.18 6.81
N ASN A 129 -0.58 -13.33 7.28
CA ASN A 129 0.45 -13.37 8.33
C ASN A 129 1.82 -12.86 7.83
N ARG A 130 2.23 -13.22 6.61
CA ARG A 130 3.50 -12.79 6.02
C ARG A 130 3.47 -11.28 5.70
N ALA A 131 2.38 -10.78 5.14
CA ALA A 131 2.18 -9.36 4.88
C ALA A 131 2.31 -8.54 6.17
N LYS A 132 1.66 -8.99 7.25
CA LYS A 132 1.80 -8.36 8.57
C LYS A 132 3.25 -8.38 9.08
N ASN A 133 3.92 -9.53 8.97
CA ASN A 133 5.32 -9.66 9.42
C ASN A 133 6.27 -8.75 8.63
N ILE A 134 6.03 -8.54 7.33
CA ILE A 134 6.79 -7.61 6.49
C ILE A 134 6.65 -6.18 7.02
N ILE A 135 5.42 -5.74 7.30
CA ILE A 135 5.16 -4.40 7.85
C ILE A 135 5.77 -4.24 9.23
N GLU A 136 5.62 -5.23 10.11
CA GLU A 136 6.25 -5.21 11.43
C GLU A 136 7.78 -5.15 11.34
N TRP A 137 8.37 -5.86 10.38
CA TRP A 137 9.81 -5.81 10.14
C TRP A 137 10.25 -4.42 9.69
N ARG A 138 9.53 -3.80 8.75
CA ARG A 138 9.77 -2.43 8.27
C ARG A 138 9.67 -1.39 9.38
N GLN A 139 8.67 -1.53 10.24
CA GLN A 139 8.48 -0.62 11.38
C GLN A 139 9.61 -0.73 12.41
N LYS A 140 10.19 -1.92 12.59
CA LYS A 140 11.25 -2.18 13.59
C LYS A 140 12.66 -1.90 13.08
N ASN A 141 12.95 -2.26 11.83
CA ASN A 141 14.31 -2.21 11.26
C ASN A 141 14.52 -1.04 10.29
N GLY A 142 13.46 -0.30 9.95
CA GLY A 142 13.48 0.73 8.92
C GLY A 142 13.16 0.17 7.52
N PRO A 143 13.33 1.00 6.47
CA PRO A 143 13.03 0.59 5.10
C PRO A 143 13.93 -0.56 4.62
N PHE A 144 13.39 -1.41 3.76
CA PHE A 144 14.15 -2.40 3.01
C PHE A 144 15.06 -1.69 2.01
N ILE A 145 16.33 -2.10 1.98
CA ILE A 145 17.40 -1.62 1.09
C ILE A 145 17.60 -2.58 -0.08
N ASN A 146 17.41 -3.88 0.16
CA ASN A 146 17.49 -4.92 -0.87
C ASN A 146 16.50 -6.04 -0.61
N ARG A 147 16.23 -6.86 -1.65
CA ARG A 147 15.33 -8.00 -1.54
C ARG A 147 15.84 -9.05 -0.58
N GLU A 148 17.16 -9.21 -0.43
CA GLU A 148 17.75 -10.23 0.45
C GLU A 148 17.29 -10.10 1.90
N GLN A 149 17.03 -8.89 2.38
CA GLN A 149 16.46 -8.63 3.71
C GLN A 149 15.06 -9.23 3.92
N LEU A 150 14.34 -9.60 2.86
CA LEU A 150 13.09 -10.35 2.98
C LEU A 150 13.29 -11.70 3.65
N LYS A 151 14.48 -12.32 3.53
CA LYS A 151 14.80 -13.60 4.18
C LYS A 151 14.87 -13.48 5.71
N ASP A 152 15.08 -12.27 6.22
CA ASP A 152 15.11 -11.98 7.66
C ASP A 152 13.69 -11.79 8.24
N VAL A 153 12.67 -11.71 7.39
CA VAL A 153 11.28 -11.56 7.82
C VAL A 153 10.76 -12.90 8.37
N LYS A 154 10.22 -12.85 9.58
CA LYS A 154 9.64 -14.03 10.25
C LYS A 154 8.58 -14.70 9.36
N GLY A 155 8.73 -16.00 9.12
CA GLY A 155 7.77 -16.80 8.36
C GLY A 155 7.89 -16.68 6.83
N LEU A 156 8.87 -15.93 6.32
CA LEU A 156 9.23 -15.93 4.91
C LEU A 156 10.35 -16.95 4.66
N GLY A 157 9.97 -18.15 4.23
CA GLY A 157 10.92 -19.21 3.89
C GLY A 157 11.52 -19.03 2.49
N PRO A 158 12.55 -19.82 2.12
CA PRO A 158 13.25 -19.70 0.83
C PRO A 158 12.32 -19.89 -0.37
N LYS A 159 11.34 -20.81 -0.28
CA LYS A 159 10.33 -21.00 -1.34
C LYS A 159 9.44 -19.78 -1.54
N SER A 160 8.99 -19.18 -0.43
CA SER A 160 8.11 -18.01 -0.47
C SER A 160 8.85 -16.77 -0.94
N PHE A 161 10.11 -16.61 -0.53
CA PHE A 161 11.00 -15.61 -1.08
C PHE A 161 11.17 -15.77 -2.60
N GLN A 162 11.44 -16.98 -3.08
CA GLN A 162 11.57 -17.23 -4.53
C GLN A 162 10.29 -16.89 -5.30
N GLN A 163 9.12 -17.13 -4.72
CA GLN A 163 7.83 -16.82 -5.33
C GLN A 163 7.52 -15.32 -5.36
N CYS A 164 7.83 -14.57 -4.29
CA CYS A 164 7.45 -13.16 -4.19
C CYS A 164 8.54 -12.18 -4.67
N ALA A 165 9.82 -12.58 -4.68
CA ALA A 165 10.93 -11.66 -4.94
C ALA A 165 10.84 -10.97 -6.30
N GLY A 166 10.34 -11.65 -7.34
CA GLY A 166 10.16 -11.06 -8.67
C GLY A 166 9.11 -9.94 -8.70
N PHE A 167 8.13 -9.96 -7.80
CA PHE A 167 7.02 -9.00 -7.81
C PHE A 167 7.23 -7.83 -6.84
N ILE A 168 8.32 -7.84 -6.09
CA ILE A 168 8.63 -6.82 -5.08
C ILE A 168 9.68 -5.86 -5.62
N ARG A 169 9.39 -4.57 -5.61
CA ARG A 169 10.30 -3.48 -5.98
C ARG A 169 10.74 -2.72 -4.75
N ILE A 170 11.91 -2.12 -4.84
CA ILE A 170 12.49 -1.26 -3.81
C ILE A 170 12.90 0.04 -4.48
N ASN A 171 12.20 1.13 -4.15
CA ASN A 171 12.54 2.44 -4.68
C ASN A 171 13.72 3.05 -3.90
N GLN A 172 14.80 3.34 -4.63
CA GLN A 172 16.04 3.87 -4.05
C GLN A 172 15.92 5.35 -3.66
N GLU A 173 15.13 6.15 -4.38
CA GLU A 173 14.83 7.53 -3.98
C GLU A 173 14.13 7.58 -2.62
N TYR A 174 13.19 6.67 -2.36
CA TYR A 174 12.52 6.57 -1.06
C TYR A 174 13.53 6.34 0.07
N ILE A 175 14.46 5.40 -0.11
CA ILE A 175 15.53 5.13 0.87
C ILE A 175 16.40 6.37 1.11
N ARG A 176 16.80 7.07 0.03
CA ARG A 176 17.63 8.28 0.12
C ARG A 176 16.91 9.39 0.90
N SER A 177 15.62 9.61 0.63
CA SER A 177 14.82 10.60 1.36
C SER A 177 14.70 10.25 2.85
N PHE A 178 14.48 8.97 3.17
CA PHE A 178 14.33 8.51 4.55
C PHE A 178 15.62 8.66 5.36
N CYS A 179 16.77 8.28 4.79
CA CYS A 179 18.07 8.45 5.44
C CYS A 179 18.42 9.93 5.67
N SER A 180 18.09 10.81 4.71
CA SER A 180 18.33 12.25 4.83
C SER A 180 17.53 12.87 5.97
N GLN A 181 16.26 12.51 6.10
CA GLN A 181 15.40 12.93 7.22
C GLN A 181 15.94 12.44 8.58
N GLN A 182 16.44 11.21 8.65
CA GLN A 182 17.02 10.66 9.88
C GLN A 182 18.31 11.38 10.30
N SER A 183 19.14 11.83 9.34
CA SER A 183 20.32 12.63 9.64
C SER A 183 20.00 14.03 10.14
N GLU A 184 18.91 14.65 9.67
CA GLU A 184 18.45 15.96 10.13
C GLU A 184 17.83 15.89 11.54
N LEU A 185 17.05 14.85 11.83
CA LEU A 185 16.52 14.57 13.17
C LEU A 185 17.62 14.26 14.19
N ALA A 186 18.72 13.60 13.77
CA ALA A 186 19.89 13.38 14.62
C ALA A 186 20.70 14.66 14.86
N ALA A 187 20.76 15.57 13.88
CA ALA A 187 21.47 16.86 14.02
C ALA A 187 20.73 17.87 14.92
N GLY A 188 19.41 17.73 15.10
CA GLY A 188 18.57 18.60 15.95
C GLY A 188 18.64 18.33 17.46
N SER A 189 19.35 17.29 17.92
CA SER A 189 19.36 16.85 19.34
C SER A 189 20.69 17.07 20.08
N HIS A 190 21.55 17.97 19.61
CA HIS A 190 22.77 18.35 20.33
C HIS A 190 22.57 19.59 21.21
N LYS A 191 21.78 19.47 22.28
CA LYS A 191 22.01 20.23 23.52
C LYS A 191 21.70 19.38 24.76
N ALA A 192 22.77 19.14 25.53
CA ALA A 192 22.83 18.76 26.94
C ALA A 192 22.42 17.32 27.31
N VAL A 193 23.37 16.46 27.68
CA VAL A 193 23.94 16.36 29.04
C VAL A 193 24.92 15.16 29.08
N THR A 194 26.11 15.43 29.60
CA THR A 194 27.14 14.48 30.04
C THR A 194 26.66 13.63 31.23
N ASN A 195 26.76 12.29 31.17
CA ASN A 195 27.67 11.51 32.03
C ASN A 195 27.56 9.99 31.85
N GLU A 196 28.68 9.34 32.11
CA GLU A 196 28.99 7.91 31.98
C GLU A 196 28.16 6.99 32.90
N LYS A 197 27.83 5.78 32.40
CA LYS A 197 28.28 4.49 33.00
C LYS A 197 27.88 3.29 32.14
N GLN A 198 28.88 2.45 31.87
CA GLN A 198 28.80 1.19 31.12
C GLN A 198 27.86 0.17 31.78
N CYS A 199 27.16 -0.61 30.96
CA CYS A 199 26.94 -2.03 31.26
C CYS A 199 26.99 -2.87 29.98
N LYS A 200 28.00 -3.74 29.93
CA LYS A 200 28.26 -4.73 28.87
C LYS A 200 27.20 -5.83 28.92
N LYS A 201 26.55 -6.13 27.80
CA LYS A 201 26.13 -7.51 27.47
C LYS A 201 26.36 -7.80 25.99
N LYS A 202 27.36 -8.65 25.76
CA LYS A 202 27.70 -9.28 24.48
C LYS A 202 26.56 -10.21 24.05
N THR A 203 26.11 -10.11 22.80
CA THR A 203 25.73 -11.31 22.04
C THR A 203 25.98 -11.13 20.54
N LYS A 204 27.10 -11.74 20.10
CA LYS A 204 27.38 -12.45 18.85
C LYS A 204 27.03 -11.81 17.50
N ALA A 205 28.10 -11.59 16.74
CA ALA A 205 28.16 -11.47 15.30
C ALA A 205 27.28 -12.51 14.58
N ALA A 206 26.36 -12.02 13.76
CA ALA A 206 25.71 -12.79 12.72
C ALA A 206 25.76 -11.96 11.43
N ALA A 207 26.54 -12.48 10.48
CA ALA A 207 26.55 -12.20 9.04
C ALA A 207 26.36 -10.75 8.57
N ASN A 208 27.47 -10.17 8.09
CA ASN A 208 27.54 -9.00 7.23
C ASN A 208 26.90 -9.32 5.86
N ILE A 209 25.57 -9.50 5.81
CA ILE A 209 24.83 -9.66 4.57
C ILE A 209 24.79 -8.28 3.90
N ILE A 210 25.48 -8.21 2.78
CA ILE A 210 25.66 -7.10 1.84
C ILE A 210 24.50 -6.09 1.94
N ARG A 211 24.71 -5.00 2.67
CA ARG A 211 23.82 -3.81 2.69
C ARG A 211 24.13 -2.90 1.51
N GLN A 212 24.22 -3.48 0.32
CA GLN A 212 24.37 -2.71 -0.91
C GLN A 212 23.06 -2.77 -1.70
N PRO A 213 22.64 -1.64 -2.29
CA PRO A 213 21.51 -1.62 -3.21
C PRO A 213 21.81 -2.54 -4.39
N ASN A 214 20.87 -3.40 -4.76
CA ASN A 214 20.97 -4.19 -5.98
C ASN A 214 20.17 -3.50 -7.08
N PRO A 215 20.77 -3.16 -8.24
CA PRO A 215 20.05 -2.51 -9.34
C PRO A 215 18.87 -3.34 -9.87
N LEU A 216 18.88 -4.67 -9.72
CA LEU A 216 17.77 -5.54 -10.11
C LEU A 216 16.54 -5.43 -9.18
N ASP A 217 16.67 -4.77 -8.03
CA ASP A 217 15.58 -4.63 -7.07
C ASP A 217 14.60 -3.49 -7.44
N GLN A 218 14.91 -2.71 -8.48
CA GLN A 218 14.03 -1.64 -8.97
C GLN A 218 12.97 -2.11 -9.98
N THR A 219 13.15 -3.31 -10.55
CA THR A 219 12.31 -3.83 -11.65
C THR A 219 11.61 -5.12 -11.23
N CYS A 220 10.37 -5.30 -11.69
CA CYS A 220 9.69 -6.59 -11.66
C CYS A 220 10.04 -7.43 -12.89
#